data_AF-A0A2P2IES3-F1
#
_entry.id   AF-A0A2P2IES3-F1
#
_cell.length_a   1.000
_cell.length_b   1.000
_cell.length_c   1.000
_cell.angle_alpha   90.00
_cell.angle_beta   90.00
_cell.angle_gamma   90.00
#
_symmetry.space_group_name_H-M   'P 1'
#
loop_
_entity.id
_entity.type
_entity.pdbx_description
1 polymer ?
#
loop_
_entity_poly.entity_id
_entity_poly.type
_entity_poly.pdbx_seq_one_letter_code
_entity_poly.pdbx_strand_id
1 'polypeptide(L)'
;RVHVRPISSSTMVIQWQEPESPNGQITSYKVYYTNNDSLPMSSWKSQTVQENKLTTISDLVPHSIYTICVQAITGIGPGPLSEPVKVKTQQGVPSQPSDLKPSLVTATAIAVSWTRPS
;
A
#
# COMPACT_ATOMS: atom_id res chain seq x y z
N ARG A 1 -1.28 15.02 11.61
CA ARG A 1 -1.35 14.87 10.14
C ARG A 1 -0.68 13.57 9.68
N VAL A 2 -1.23 12.87 8.69
CA VAL A 2 -0.68 11.62 8.12
C VAL A 2 -0.04 11.89 6.76
N HIS A 3 1.15 11.31 6.53
CA HIS A 3 1.89 11.35 5.26
C HIS A 3 2.19 9.91 4.82
N VAL A 4 1.93 9.62 3.55
CA VAL A 4 2.13 8.29 2.96
C VAL A 4 2.94 8.44 1.69
N ARG A 5 4.00 7.64 1.54
CA ARG A 5 4.86 7.64 0.36
C ARG A 5 5.09 6.22 -0.14
N PRO A 6 4.81 5.92 -1.43
CA PRO A 6 5.21 4.64 -2.01
C PRO A 6 6.72 4.61 -2.20
N ILE A 7 7.35 3.52 -1.79
CA ILE A 7 8.79 3.32 -1.93
C ILE A 7 9.14 2.16 -2.89
N SER A 8 8.15 1.34 -3.25
CA SER A 8 8.22 0.38 -4.35
C SER A 8 6.83 0.14 -4.96
N SER A 9 6.70 -0.86 -5.83
CA SER A 9 5.42 -1.30 -6.37
C SER A 9 4.53 -2.02 -5.36
N SER A 10 5.08 -2.54 -4.27
CA SER A 10 4.33 -3.32 -3.28
C SER A 10 4.53 -2.83 -1.83
N THR A 11 5.19 -1.69 -1.63
CA THR A 11 5.49 -1.17 -0.29
C THR A 11 5.29 0.35 -0.18
N MET A 12 4.77 0.78 0.98
CA MET A 12 4.58 2.18 1.33
C MET A 12 5.11 2.47 2.73
N VAL A 13 5.72 3.64 2.89
CA VAL A 13 6.09 4.21 4.20
C VAL A 13 5.00 5.17 4.64
N ILE A 14 4.58 5.02 5.89
CA ILE A 14 3.51 5.78 6.52
C ILE A 14 4.10 6.48 7.74
N GLN A 15 3.95 7.79 7.81
CA GLN A 15 4.41 8.62 8.91
C GLN A 15 3.27 9.52 9.37
N TRP A 16 3.16 9.75 10.68
CA TRP A 16 2.14 10.64 11.22
C TRP A 16 2.71 11.52 12.33
N GLN A 17 1.95 12.57 12.63
CA GLN A 17 2.14 13.35 13.84
C GLN A 17 1.12 12.92 14.88
N GLU A 18 1.50 13.10 16.14
CA GLU A 18 0.62 12.92 17.28
C GLU A 18 -0.61 13.86 17.15
N PRO A 19 -1.81 13.41 17.53
CA PRO A 19 -2.99 14.28 17.56
C PRO A 19 -2.80 15.43 18.56
N GLU A 20 -3.34 16.61 18.24
CA GLU A 20 -3.23 17.81 19.10
C GLU A 20 -3.95 17.65 20.44
N SER A 21 -4.96 16.78 20.50
CA SER A 21 -5.71 16.48 21.71
C SER A 21 -5.81 14.96 21.90
N PRO A 22 -4.77 14.32 22.45
CA PRO A 22 -4.73 12.87 22.61
C PRO A 22 -5.68 12.36 23.70
N ASN A 23 -6.24 13.24 24.54
CA ASN A 23 -7.21 12.94 25.60
C ASN A 23 -6.77 11.78 26.52
N GLY A 24 -5.46 11.61 26.69
CA GLY A 24 -4.84 10.52 27.43
C GLY A 24 -3.43 10.24 26.91
N GLN A 25 -2.67 9.41 27.63
CA GLN A 25 -1.38 8.93 27.17
C GLN A 25 -1.58 7.90 26.04
N ILE A 26 -0.97 8.17 24.88
CA ILE A 26 -0.98 7.24 23.75
C ILE A 26 -0.05 6.07 24.07
N THR A 27 -0.58 4.85 23.94
CA THR A 27 0.16 3.60 24.17
C THR A 27 0.58 2.93 22.86
N SER A 28 -0.19 3.15 21.78
CA SER A 28 0.12 2.63 20.45
C SER A 28 -0.71 3.36 19.38
N TYR A 29 -0.38 3.08 18.13
CA TYR A 29 -1.13 3.47 16.95
C TYR A 29 -1.58 2.22 16.20
N LYS A 30 -2.70 2.33 15.49
CA LYS A 30 -3.14 1.31 14.54
C LYS A 30 -3.29 1.93 13.17
N VAL A 31 -2.57 1.39 12.21
CA VAL A 31 -2.62 1.79 10.81
C VAL A 31 -3.55 0.82 10.09
N TYR A 32 -4.56 1.36 9.42
CA TYR A 32 -5.48 0.59 8.61
C TYR A 32 -5.32 0.92 7.14
N TYR A 33 -5.44 -0.08 6.28
CA TYR A 33 -5.26 0.09 4.84
C TYR A 33 -6.08 -0.91 4.01
N THR A 34 -6.58 -0.45 2.87
CA THR A 34 -7.33 -1.25 1.90
C THR A 34 -7.12 -0.71 0.49
N ASN A 35 -7.22 -1.56 -0.53
CA ASN A 35 -7.39 -1.14 -1.93
C ASN A 35 -8.86 -1.19 -2.40
N ASN A 36 -9.78 -1.44 -1.48
CA ASN A 36 -11.22 -1.39 -1.69
C ASN A 36 -11.87 -0.64 -0.51
N ASP A 37 -12.07 0.67 -0.67
CA ASP A 37 -12.61 1.56 0.36
C ASP A 37 -14.13 1.49 0.52
N SER A 38 -14.82 0.70 -0.30
CA SER A 38 -16.24 0.38 -0.12
C SER A 38 -16.48 -0.66 0.99
N LEU A 39 -15.45 -1.38 1.41
CA LEU A 39 -15.54 -2.37 2.49
C LEU A 39 -15.66 -1.70 3.86
N PRO A 40 -16.37 -2.32 4.82
CA PRO A 40 -16.39 -1.83 6.19
C PRO A 40 -14.98 -1.86 6.79
N MET A 41 -14.72 -0.92 7.69
CA MET A 41 -13.42 -0.71 8.35
C MET A 41 -12.86 -1.98 9.03
N SER A 42 -13.76 -2.85 9.54
CA SER A 42 -13.42 -4.14 10.15
C SER A 42 -12.80 -5.16 9.18
N SER A 43 -13.02 -4.98 7.87
CA SER A 43 -12.47 -5.83 6.82
C SER A 43 -11.16 -5.29 6.23
N TRP A 44 -10.72 -4.09 6.64
CA TRP A 44 -9.45 -3.53 6.17
C TRP A 44 -8.29 -4.24 6.87
N LYS A 45 -7.15 -4.33 6.18
CA LYS A 45 -5.92 -4.80 6.81
C LYS A 45 -5.49 -3.78 7.87
N SER A 46 -4.88 -4.25 8.95
CA SER A 46 -4.38 -3.36 10.00
C SER A 46 -3.04 -3.82 10.57
N GLN A 47 -2.26 -2.85 11.05
CA GLN A 47 -0.98 -3.06 11.70
C GLN A 47 -0.88 -2.17 12.94
N THR A 48 -0.58 -2.77 14.08
CA THR A 48 -0.32 -2.04 15.33
C THR A 48 1.14 -1.60 15.37
N VAL A 49 1.38 -0.36 15.75
CA VAL A 49 2.69 0.28 15.87
C VAL A 49 2.75 0.86 17.28
N GLN A 50 3.81 0.60 18.04
CA GLN A 50 3.90 1.07 19.44
C GLN A 50 4.31 2.55 19.49
N GLU A 51 5.47 2.88 20.04
CA GLU A 51 5.89 4.26 20.28
C GLU A 51 6.35 5.00 19.01
N ASN A 52 6.58 4.27 17.91
CA ASN A 52 7.05 4.85 16.66
C ASN A 52 5.92 5.54 15.89
N LYS A 53 6.21 6.73 15.36
CA LYS A 53 5.30 7.54 14.52
C LYS A 53 5.50 7.28 13.02
N LEU A 54 6.07 6.11 12.71
CA LEU A 54 6.45 5.68 11.37
C LEU A 54 6.32 4.16 11.27
N THR A 55 5.82 3.67 10.14
CA THR A 55 5.84 2.25 9.80
C THR A 55 5.91 2.04 8.29
N THR A 56 6.18 0.80 7.89
CA THR A 56 6.13 0.34 6.51
C THR A 56 5.06 -0.72 6.39
N ILE A 57 4.21 -0.62 5.37
CA ILE A 57 3.31 -1.69 4.94
C ILE A 57 3.83 -2.30 3.64
N SER A 58 3.71 -3.62 3.53
CA SER A 58 4.22 -4.43 2.43
C SER A 58 3.12 -5.31 1.84
N ASP A 59 3.47 -6.14 0.84
CA ASP A 59 2.56 -7.06 0.16
C ASP A 59 1.32 -6.35 -0.43
N LEU A 60 1.55 -5.13 -0.93
CA LEU A 60 0.55 -4.34 -1.62
C LEU A 60 0.47 -4.75 -3.09
N VAL A 61 -0.73 -4.64 -3.65
CA VAL A 61 -0.95 -4.87 -5.08
C VAL A 61 -0.32 -3.71 -5.86
N PRO A 62 0.56 -3.97 -6.84
CA PRO A 62 1.09 -2.96 -7.75
C PRO A 62 0.01 -2.18 -8.50
N HIS A 63 0.36 -0.96 -8.92
CA HIS A 63 -0.51 -0.07 -9.69
C HIS A 63 -1.93 0.14 -9.11
N SER A 64 -2.10 -0.01 -7.80
CA SER A 64 -3.39 0.05 -7.11
C SER A 64 -3.47 1.24 -6.16
N ILE A 65 -4.65 1.85 -6.04
CA ILE A 65 -4.90 2.92 -5.08
C ILE A 65 -5.24 2.27 -3.74
N TYR A 66 -4.50 2.65 -2.70
CA TYR A 66 -4.80 2.30 -1.33
C TYR A 66 -5.35 3.50 -0.58
N THR A 67 -6.32 3.25 0.29
CA THR A 67 -6.82 4.19 1.29
C THR A 67 -6.23 3.80 2.65
N ILE A 68 -5.64 4.76 3.35
CA ILE A 68 -4.94 4.55 4.62
C ILE A 68 -5.50 5.50 5.68
N CYS A 69 -5.77 4.97 6.87
CA CYS A 69 -6.16 5.73 8.05
C CYS A 69 -5.29 5.32 9.26
N VAL A 70 -5.02 6.25 10.17
CA VAL A 70 -4.29 5.98 11.41
C VAL A 70 -5.17 6.31 12.61
N GLN A 71 -5.16 5.46 13.62
CA GLN A 71 -5.88 5.65 14.88
C GLN A 71 -4.88 5.63 16.04
N ALA A 72 -4.96 6.62 16.93
CA ALA A 72 -4.23 6.58 18.20
C ALA A 72 -5.00 5.71 19.22
N ILE A 73 -4.27 4.94 20.03
CA ILE A 73 -4.83 4.11 21.09
C ILE A 73 -4.26 4.60 22.42
N THR A 74 -5.15 4.87 23.37
CA THR A 74 -4.81 5.28 24.74
C THR A 74 -5.19 4.17 25.72
N GLY A 75 -4.80 4.33 27.00
CA GLY A 75 -5.24 3.43 28.07
C GLY A 75 -6.76 3.41 28.31
N ILE A 76 -7.49 4.44 27.86
CA ILE A 76 -8.96 4.51 27.95
C ILE A 76 -9.60 3.80 26.76
N GLY A 77 -8.96 3.82 25.59
CA GLY A 77 -9.46 3.20 24.37
C GLY A 77 -8.94 3.83 23.08
N PRO A 78 -9.49 3.41 21.93
CA PRO A 78 -9.14 3.99 20.63
C PRO A 78 -9.72 5.40 20.47
N GLY A 79 -8.88 6.32 19.99
CA GLY A 79 -9.30 7.66 19.58
C GLY A 79 -9.99 7.69 18.20
N PRO A 80 -10.31 8.87 17.68
CA PRO A 80 -10.85 9.01 16.32
C PRO A 80 -9.83 8.56 15.26
N LEU A 81 -10.33 8.14 14.11
CA LEU A 81 -9.51 7.89 12.92
C LEU A 81 -9.02 9.23 12.35
N SER A 82 -7.82 9.23 11.78
CA SER A 82 -7.36 10.32 10.94
C SER A 82 -8.20 10.43 9.67
N GLU A 83 -8.11 11.59 9.01
CA GLU A 83 -8.57 11.73 7.63
C GLU A 83 -7.93 10.67 6.72
N PRO A 84 -8.69 10.09 5.78
CA PRO A 84 -8.20 9.06 4.88
C PRO A 84 -7.21 9.64 3.87
N VAL A 85 -6.08 8.96 3.69
CA VAL A 85 -5.07 9.31 2.69
C VAL A 85 -5.13 8.27 1.57
N LYS A 86 -5.37 8.71 0.33
CA LYS A 86 -5.35 7.85 -0.85
C LYS A 86 -4.03 7.98 -1.61
N VAL A 87 -3.33 6.87 -1.81
CA VAL A 87 -2.04 6.83 -2.51
C VAL A 87 -2.00 5.64 -3.46
N LYS A 88 -1.40 5.83 -4.64
CA LYS A 88 -1.21 4.77 -5.63
C LYS A 88 0.16 4.11 -5.45
N THR A 89 0.22 2.78 -5.46
CA THR A 89 1.50 2.05 -5.53
C THR A 89 2.21 2.29 -6.86
N GLN A 90 3.54 2.20 -6.87
CA GLN A 90 4.30 2.30 -8.12
C GLN A 90 3.95 1.14 -9.08
N GLN A 91 4.23 1.31 -10.37
CA GLN A 91 4.24 0.16 -11.27
C GLN A 91 5.39 -0.77 -10.88
N GLY A 92 5.10 -2.06 -10.80
CA GLY A 92 6.12 -3.08 -10.58
C GLY A 92 6.98 -3.29 -11.81
N VAL A 93 7.97 -4.16 -11.68
CA VAL A 93 8.60 -4.77 -12.85
C VAL A 93 7.47 -5.50 -13.61
N PRO A 94 7.26 -5.22 -14.92
CA PRO A 94 6.26 -5.93 -15.69
C PRO A 94 6.55 -7.43 -15.62
N SER A 95 5.50 -8.23 -15.70
CA SER A 95 5.64 -9.69 -15.77
C SER A 95 6.52 -10.14 -16.95
N GLN A 96 6.94 -11.40 -16.98
CA GLN A 96 7.61 -11.93 -18.17
C GLN A 96 6.61 -11.98 -19.33
N PRO A 97 6.97 -11.47 -20.53
CA PRO A 97 6.14 -11.65 -21.72
C PRO A 97 5.88 -13.14 -21.95
N SER A 98 4.62 -13.51 -22.19
CA SER A 98 4.23 -14.90 -22.46
C SER A 98 4.09 -15.15 -23.96
N ASP A 99 3.85 -16.41 -24.35
CA ASP A 99 3.56 -16.76 -25.74
C ASP A 99 4.66 -16.36 -26.73
N LEU A 100 5.93 -16.52 -26.37
CA LEU A 100 7.03 -16.25 -27.31
C LEU A 100 7.01 -17.28 -28.44
N LYS A 101 6.65 -16.84 -29.66
CA LYS A 101 6.57 -17.70 -30.85
C LYS A 101 7.29 -17.07 -32.03
N PRO A 102 8.04 -17.85 -32.83
CA PRO A 102 8.55 -17.36 -34.10
C PRO A 102 7.37 -17.09 -35.04
N SER A 103 7.30 -15.88 -35.58
CA SER A 103 6.29 -15.47 -36.56
C SER A 103 6.79 -15.56 -38.00
N LEU A 104 8.12 -15.56 -38.21
CA LEU A 104 8.76 -15.78 -39.51
C LEU A 104 10.16 -16.37 -39.30
N VAL A 105 10.53 -17.40 -40.05
CA VAL A 105 11.86 -18.03 -39.98
C VAL A 105 12.47 -18.08 -41.38
N THR A 106 13.69 -17.57 -41.51
CA THR A 106 14.51 -17.63 -42.72
C THR A 106 15.88 -18.24 -42.37
N ALA A 107 16.73 -18.48 -43.37
CA ALA A 107 18.06 -19.06 -43.14
C ALA A 107 18.97 -18.21 -42.25
N THR A 108 18.73 -16.89 -42.14
CA THR A 108 19.60 -15.95 -41.41
C THR A 108 18.84 -15.02 -40.44
N ALA A 109 17.51 -15.11 -40.39
CA ALA A 109 16.70 -14.25 -39.54
C ALA A 109 15.44 -14.94 -39.02
N ILE A 110 15.05 -14.58 -37.80
CA ILE A 110 13.81 -15.01 -37.16
C ILE A 110 13.08 -13.76 -36.67
N ALA A 111 11.80 -13.61 -37.04
CA ALA A 111 10.88 -12.69 -36.39
C ALA A 111 10.16 -13.43 -35.26
N VAL A 112 10.01 -12.77 -34.12
CA VAL A 112 9.34 -13.32 -32.93
C VAL A 112 8.18 -12.43 -32.52
N SER A 113 7.13 -13.05 -32.00
CA SER A 113 5.94 -12.42 -31.44
C SER A 113 5.70 -12.94 -30.03
N TRP A 114 5.14 -12.11 -29.15
CA TRP A 114 4.82 -12.47 -27.77
C TRP A 114 3.60 -11.67 -27.29
N THR A 115 2.97 -12.16 -26.22
CA THR A 115 1.90 -11.45 -25.52
C THR A 115 2.50 -10.43 -24.56
N ARG A 116 1.97 -9.20 -24.56
CA ARG A 116 2.48 -8.11 -23.69
C ARG A 116 2.38 -8.51 -22.21
N PRO A 117 3.41 -8.24 -21.42
CA PRO A 117 3.34 -8.45 -19.99
C PRO A 117 2.35 -7.49 -19.32
N SER A 118 1.65 -7.98 -18.31
CA SER A 118 0.81 -7.23 -17.39
C SER A 118 1.60 -6.57 -16.27
#